data_AF-A0A376RPR7-F1
#
_entry.id   AF-A0A376RPR7-F1
#
_cell.length_a   1.000
_cell.length_b   1.000
_cell.length_c   1.000
_cell.angle_alpha   90.00
_cell.angle_beta   90.00
_cell.angle_gamma   90.00
#
_symmetry.space_group_name_H-M   'P 1'
#
loop_
_entity.id
_entity.type
_entity.pdbx_description
1 polymer ?
#
loop_
_entity_poly.entity_id
_entity_poly.type
_entity_poly.pdbx_seq_one_letter_code
_entity_poly.pdbx_strand_id
1 'polypeptide(L)'
;MAARRWRAAKPVDHFAQARRDVQRQRAQSHAILTSSATVLADDPALTVRWSELDEQTQALYPQQNLRQPVRIVIDSQNRVTPEHRIVQQPGETWFARTQEDSSEWPETVRTLLIPEHKGHLDLVVLMMQLGKQQINSIWVEAGPTLAGALLQAGLVDELIVYIAPKLLGSDAPDYARCQGLRN
;
A
#
# COMPACT_ATOMS: atom_id res chain seq x y z
N MET A 1 -9.54 -39.29 33.11
CA MET A 1 -9.57 -38.40 31.93
C MET A 1 -8.84 -37.10 32.28
N ALA A 2 -7.63 -36.89 31.75
CA ALA A 2 -6.82 -35.70 32.07
C ALA A 2 -7.17 -34.56 31.12
N ALA A 3 -7.79 -33.49 31.64
CA ALA A 3 -8.01 -32.25 30.92
C ALA A 3 -6.65 -31.56 30.67
N ARG A 4 -6.17 -31.58 29.42
CA ARG A 4 -5.00 -30.80 29.01
C ARG A 4 -5.36 -29.32 29.03
N ARG A 5 -4.81 -28.62 30.03
CA ARG A 5 -4.91 -27.17 30.21
C ARG A 5 -4.03 -26.49 29.15
N TRP A 6 -4.65 -25.96 28.11
CA TRP A 6 -3.97 -25.12 27.10
C TRP A 6 -3.48 -23.85 27.79
N ARG A 7 -2.15 -23.65 27.88
CA ARG A 7 -1.58 -22.36 28.24
C ARG A 7 -1.50 -21.53 26.96
N ALA A 8 -2.30 -20.47 26.86
CA ALA A 8 -2.03 -19.41 25.90
C ALA A 8 -0.67 -18.80 26.28
N ALA A 9 0.33 -18.98 25.41
CA ALA A 9 1.59 -18.24 25.54
C ALA A 9 1.26 -16.74 25.53
N LYS A 10 1.96 -15.96 26.37
CA LYS A 10 1.89 -14.48 26.27
C LYS A 10 2.16 -14.11 24.80
N PRO A 11 1.36 -13.24 24.18
CA PRO A 11 1.64 -12.82 22.81
C PRO A 11 2.99 -12.12 22.81
N VAL A 12 3.99 -12.77 22.23
CA VAL A 12 5.20 -12.07 21.78
C VAL A 12 4.69 -11.07 20.74
N ASP A 13 5.03 -9.79 20.90
CA ASP A 13 4.44 -8.68 20.16
C ASP A 13 4.98 -8.57 18.71
N HIS A 14 4.88 -9.68 17.98
CA HIS A 14 5.29 -9.82 16.58
C HIS A 14 4.53 -8.84 15.67
N PHE A 15 3.33 -8.42 16.08
CA PHE A 15 2.54 -7.43 15.34
C PHE A 15 3.12 -6.01 15.46
N ALA A 16 3.60 -5.62 16.65
CA ALA A 16 4.30 -4.35 16.77
C ALA A 16 5.60 -4.35 15.97
N GLN A 17 6.36 -5.44 16.00
CA GLN A 17 7.58 -5.58 15.19
C GLN A 17 7.29 -5.48 13.69
N ALA A 18 6.28 -6.19 13.18
CA ALA A 18 5.87 -6.10 11.77
C ALA A 18 5.41 -4.68 11.39
N ARG A 19 4.63 -4.01 12.25
CA ARG A 19 4.20 -2.62 12.00
C ARG A 19 5.39 -1.66 11.91
N ARG A 20 6.39 -1.80 12.78
CA ARG A 20 7.61 -0.98 12.73
C ARG A 20 8.43 -1.24 11.47
N ASP A 21 8.54 -2.50 11.06
CA ASP A 21 9.24 -2.87 9.82
C ASP A 21 8.55 -2.29 8.59
N VAL A 22 7.21 -2.34 8.52
CA VAL A 22 6.44 -1.66 7.46
C VAL A 22 6.69 -0.16 7.46
N GLN A 23 6.76 0.49 8.62
CA GLN A 23 7.11 1.92 8.71
C GLN A 23 8.49 2.22 8.14
N ARG A 24 9.46 1.34 8.39
CA ARG A 24 10.81 1.43 7.82
C ARG A 24 10.79 1.27 6.29
N GLN A 25 10.07 0.28 5.76
CA GLN A 25 9.93 0.07 4.31
C GLN A 25 9.29 1.28 3.62
N ARG A 26 8.23 1.85 4.22
CA ARG A 26 7.62 3.09 3.74
C ARG A 26 8.61 4.25 3.71
N ALA A 27 9.44 4.40 4.74
CA ALA A 27 10.43 5.48 4.82
C ALA A 27 11.54 5.35 3.77
N GLN A 28 11.87 4.14 3.37
CA GLN A 28 12.90 3.86 2.35
C GLN A 28 12.36 3.99 0.91
N SER A 29 11.04 3.90 0.73
CA SER A 29 10.40 3.89 -0.58
C SER A 29 10.23 5.29 -1.16
N HIS A 30 10.26 5.42 -2.49
CA HIS A 30 9.93 6.69 -3.13
C HIS A 30 8.41 6.91 -3.12
N ALA A 31 7.64 5.88 -3.43
CA ALA A 31 6.19 5.93 -3.44
C ALA A 31 5.55 4.76 -2.69
N ILE A 32 4.31 4.97 -2.24
CA ILE A 32 3.41 3.92 -1.76
C ILE A 32 2.26 3.80 -2.74
N LEU A 33 2.00 2.60 -3.27
CA LEU A 33 0.90 2.32 -4.18
C LEU A 33 -0.23 1.58 -3.45
N THR A 34 -1.46 2.05 -3.62
CA THR A 34 -2.66 1.39 -3.09
C THR A 34 -3.82 1.41 -4.09
N SER A 35 -4.92 0.74 -3.76
CA SER A 35 -6.15 0.73 -4.54
C SER A 35 -7.22 1.61 -3.91
N SER A 36 -8.13 2.17 -4.71
CA SER A 36 -9.30 2.86 -4.17
C SER A 36 -10.17 1.96 -3.30
N ALA A 37 -10.22 0.66 -3.56
CA ALA A 37 -10.93 -0.29 -2.71
C ALA A 37 -10.38 -0.29 -1.27
N THR A 38 -9.06 -0.25 -1.10
CA THR A 38 -8.41 -0.14 0.22
C THR A 38 -8.66 1.22 0.85
N VAL A 39 -8.62 2.30 0.06
CA VAL A 39 -8.90 3.64 0.58
C VAL A 39 -10.34 3.76 1.08
N LEU A 40 -11.31 3.26 0.34
CA LEU A 40 -12.73 3.29 0.70
C LEU A 40 -13.06 2.40 1.90
N ALA A 41 -12.36 1.28 2.06
CA ALA A 41 -12.60 0.34 3.15
C ALA A 41 -11.99 0.81 4.48
N ASP A 42 -10.76 1.34 4.44
CA ASP A 42 -9.94 1.55 5.64
C ASP A 42 -9.61 3.02 5.93
N ASP A 43 -9.91 3.94 4.99
CA ASP A 43 -9.53 5.37 5.03
C ASP A 43 -8.11 5.63 5.58
N PRO A 44 -7.08 5.02 4.96
CA PRO A 44 -5.73 5.05 5.49
C PRO A 44 -5.03 6.38 5.18
N ALA A 45 -4.16 6.83 6.09
CA ALA A 45 -3.30 7.98 5.84
C ALA A 45 -2.12 7.67 4.89
N LEU A 46 -1.65 6.41 4.90
CA LEU A 46 -0.45 5.93 4.19
C LEU A 46 0.79 6.84 4.34
N THR A 47 1.02 7.31 5.57
CA THR A 47 2.19 8.11 5.93
C THR A 47 3.24 7.30 6.68
N VAL A 48 4.46 7.84 6.68
CA VAL A 48 5.54 7.45 7.59
C VAL A 48 5.34 8.16 8.93
N ARG A 49 5.25 7.39 10.01
CA ARG A 49 5.15 7.89 11.38
C ARG A 49 6.51 7.75 12.05
N TRP A 50 7.24 8.87 12.16
CA TRP A 50 8.61 8.88 12.67
C TRP A 50 8.76 8.22 14.05
N SER A 51 7.78 8.42 14.94
CA SER A 51 7.74 7.83 16.28
C SER A 51 7.61 6.30 16.28
N GLU A 52 7.19 5.68 15.17
CA GLU A 52 7.10 4.22 15.02
C GLU A 52 8.33 3.61 14.34
N LEU A 53 9.31 4.42 13.92
CA LEU A 53 10.60 3.93 13.45
C LEU A 53 11.43 3.38 14.63
N ASP A 54 12.33 2.45 14.37
CA ASP A 54 13.26 1.95 15.37
C ASP A 54 14.34 2.99 15.72
N GLU A 55 14.95 2.86 16.90
CA GLU A 55 15.94 3.81 17.43
C GLU A 55 17.14 4.02 16.49
N GLN A 56 17.57 2.98 15.77
CA GLN A 56 18.70 3.09 14.85
C GLN A 56 18.32 3.94 13.63
N THR A 57 17.13 3.73 13.09
CA THR A 57 16.61 4.55 11.99
C THR A 57 16.37 5.99 12.43
N GLN A 58 15.83 6.22 13.62
CA GLN A 58 15.61 7.57 14.16
C GLN A 58 16.92 8.35 14.35
N ALA A 59 18.00 7.67 14.76
CA ALA A 59 19.32 8.29 14.90
C ALA A 59 19.92 8.74 13.55
N LEU A 60 19.66 7.99 12.48
CA LEU A 60 20.13 8.30 11.12
C LEU A 60 19.21 9.27 10.37
N TYR A 61 17.94 9.30 10.74
CA TYR A 61 16.91 10.05 10.04
C TYR A 61 16.17 11.00 11.00
N PRO A 62 16.71 12.20 11.24
CA PRO A 62 16.09 13.18 12.13
C PRO A 62 14.68 13.56 11.68
N GLN A 63 13.78 13.80 12.63
CA GLN A 63 12.38 14.09 12.33
C GLN A 63 12.18 15.30 11.40
N GLN A 64 13.03 16.32 11.50
CA GLN A 64 12.94 17.49 10.62
C GLN A 64 13.22 17.17 9.14
N ASN A 65 13.90 16.06 8.85
CA ASN A 65 14.22 15.62 7.50
C ASN A 65 13.24 14.54 7.00
N LEU A 66 12.18 14.26 7.77
CA LEU A 66 11.18 13.26 7.42
C LEU A 66 10.49 13.64 6.10
N ARG A 67 10.75 12.85 5.07
CA ARG A 67 10.13 12.91 3.76
C ARG A 67 8.97 11.93 3.75
N GLN A 68 7.80 12.41 3.35
CA GLN A 68 6.68 11.53 3.08
C GLN A 68 6.83 10.94 1.67
N PRO A 69 6.65 9.62 1.48
CA PRO A 69 6.63 9.02 0.16
C PRO A 69 5.44 9.54 -0.64
N VAL A 70 5.58 9.57 -1.97
CA VAL A 70 4.48 9.92 -2.87
C VAL A 70 3.42 8.83 -2.76
N ARG A 71 2.16 9.21 -2.52
CA ARG A 71 1.07 8.23 -2.38
C ARG A 71 0.38 8.08 -3.71
N ILE A 72 0.37 6.89 -4.28
CA ILE A 72 -0.23 6.60 -5.57
C ILE A 72 -1.48 5.76 -5.34
N VAL A 73 -2.62 6.22 -5.81
CA VAL A 73 -3.91 5.54 -5.64
C VAL A 73 -4.46 5.17 -7.00
N ILE A 74 -4.68 3.88 -7.23
CA ILE A 74 -5.37 3.40 -8.42
C ILE A 74 -6.87 3.55 -8.22
N ASP A 75 -7.49 4.44 -9.00
CA ASP A 75 -8.92 4.73 -8.93
C ASP A 75 -9.52 4.99 -10.32
N SER A 76 -9.76 3.93 -11.08
CA SER A 76 -10.31 4.05 -12.44
C SER A 76 -11.73 4.65 -12.49
N GLN A 77 -12.45 4.67 -11.37
CA GLN A 77 -13.86 5.07 -11.32
C GLN A 77 -14.10 6.38 -10.55
N ASN A 78 -13.04 7.13 -10.19
CA ASN A 78 -13.15 8.39 -9.43
C ASN A 78 -14.00 8.26 -8.15
N ARG A 79 -13.83 7.17 -7.40
CA ARG A 79 -14.61 6.87 -6.20
C ARG A 79 -14.03 7.51 -4.94
N VAL A 80 -12.72 7.72 -4.90
CA VAL A 80 -12.09 8.41 -3.76
C VAL A 80 -12.46 9.89 -3.84
N THR A 81 -12.82 10.46 -2.70
CA THR A 81 -13.27 11.84 -2.57
C THR A 81 -12.24 12.71 -1.84
N PRO A 82 -12.29 14.05 -1.97
CA PRO A 82 -11.38 14.98 -1.30
C PRO A 82 -11.41 14.92 0.25
N GLU A 83 -12.46 14.34 0.83
CA GLU A 83 -12.61 14.21 2.28
C GLU A 83 -11.83 13.03 2.87
N HIS A 84 -11.28 12.13 2.03
CA HIS A 84 -10.51 10.99 2.52
C HIS A 84 -9.20 11.44 3.15
N ARG A 85 -8.79 10.74 4.21
CA ARG A 85 -7.60 11.12 4.99
C ARG A 85 -6.33 11.08 4.15
N ILE A 86 -6.26 10.20 3.16
CA ILE A 86 -5.10 10.06 2.29
C ILE A 86 -4.74 11.37 1.56
N VAL A 87 -5.69 12.23 1.21
CA VAL A 87 -5.36 13.50 0.53
C VAL A 87 -5.10 14.67 1.48
N GLN A 88 -5.37 14.48 2.77
CA GLN A 88 -5.22 15.52 3.80
C GLN A 88 -3.86 15.47 4.52
N GLN A 89 -3.01 14.47 4.23
CA GLN A 89 -1.69 14.38 4.87
C GLN A 89 -0.62 15.16 4.09
N PRO A 90 0.46 15.60 4.75
CA PRO A 90 1.60 16.20 4.09
C PRO A 90 2.22 15.29 3.01
N GLY A 91 2.75 15.92 1.96
CA GLY A 91 3.31 15.23 0.80
C GLY A 91 2.32 15.10 -0.35
N GLU A 92 2.79 14.58 -1.48
CA GLU A 92 1.99 14.48 -2.70
C GLU A 92 1.11 13.21 -2.70
N THR A 93 -0.07 13.32 -3.31
CA THR A 93 -0.93 12.17 -3.60
C THR A 93 -1.31 12.16 -5.08
N TRP A 94 -0.97 11.10 -5.79
CA TRP A 94 -1.21 10.96 -7.22
C TRP A 94 -2.30 9.91 -7.45
N PHE A 95 -3.34 10.28 -8.17
CA PHE A 95 -4.37 9.35 -8.59
C PHE A 95 -4.08 8.82 -10.00
N ALA A 96 -4.03 7.51 -10.16
CA ALA A 96 -4.05 6.87 -11.46
C ALA A 96 -5.52 6.61 -11.86
N ARG A 97 -6.00 7.34 -12.87
CA ARG A 97 -7.40 7.35 -13.31
C ARG A 97 -7.49 7.07 -14.81
N THR A 98 -8.64 6.58 -15.27
CA THR A 98 -8.88 6.34 -16.70
C THR A 98 -9.60 7.51 -17.37
N GLN A 99 -10.20 8.39 -16.56
CA GLN A 99 -10.90 9.60 -16.98
C GLN A 99 -10.58 10.75 -16.04
N GLU A 100 -10.74 11.98 -16.52
CA GLU A 100 -10.60 13.17 -15.69
C GLU A 100 -11.64 13.20 -14.57
N ASP A 101 -11.29 13.89 -13.51
CA ASP A 101 -12.16 14.17 -12.39
C ASP A 101 -12.47 15.66 -12.34
N SER A 102 -13.75 15.98 -12.15
CA SER A 102 -14.23 17.35 -12.08
C SER A 102 -14.23 17.92 -10.66
N SER A 103 -13.94 17.10 -9.64
CA SER A 103 -13.87 17.53 -8.26
C SER A 103 -12.71 18.49 -8.00
N GLU A 104 -12.88 19.39 -7.03
CA GLU A 104 -11.82 20.25 -6.55
C GLU A 104 -10.92 19.48 -5.56
N TRP A 105 -9.62 19.46 -5.83
CA TRP A 105 -8.63 18.76 -5.02
C TRP A 105 -7.60 19.74 -4.44
N PRO A 106 -6.96 19.40 -3.30
CA PRO A 106 -5.81 20.15 -2.80
C PRO A 106 -4.69 20.23 -3.83
N GLU A 107 -3.88 21.30 -3.80
CA GLU A 107 -2.75 21.51 -4.73
C GLU A 107 -1.68 20.40 -4.68
N THR A 108 -1.63 19.65 -3.58
CA THR A 108 -0.73 18.50 -3.40
C THR A 108 -1.20 17.24 -4.13
N VAL A 109 -2.41 17.26 -4.68
CA VAL A 109 -3.01 16.16 -5.41
C VAL A 109 -2.76 16.32 -6.91
N ARG A 110 -2.35 15.24 -7.56
CA ARG A 110 -2.19 15.17 -9.02
C ARG A 110 -2.92 13.99 -9.59
N THR A 111 -3.30 14.07 -10.85
CA THR A 111 -3.92 12.98 -11.59
C THR A 111 -3.02 12.55 -12.74
N LEU A 112 -2.84 11.24 -12.88
CA LEU A 112 -2.23 10.58 -14.02
C LEU A 112 -3.32 9.87 -14.80
N LEU A 113 -3.55 10.30 -16.03
CA LEU A 113 -4.44 9.61 -16.96
C LEU A 113 -3.72 8.40 -17.55
N ILE A 114 -4.26 7.22 -17.28
CA ILE A 114 -3.74 5.94 -17.74
C ILE A 114 -4.82 5.27 -18.59
N PRO A 115 -4.49 4.75 -19.79
CA PRO A 115 -5.45 4.07 -20.63
C PRO A 115 -5.98 2.79 -19.98
N GLU A 116 -7.15 2.37 -20.44
CA GLU A 116 -7.70 1.08 -20.09
C GLU A 116 -7.13 -0.04 -20.97
N HIS A 117 -6.86 -1.18 -20.34
CA HIS A 117 -6.55 -2.44 -20.99
C HIS A 117 -7.48 -3.54 -20.45
N LYS A 118 -8.27 -4.15 -21.34
CA LYS A 118 -9.24 -5.20 -21.00
C LYS A 118 -10.23 -4.80 -19.88
N GLY A 119 -10.69 -3.55 -19.89
CA GLY A 119 -11.69 -3.02 -18.93
C GLY A 119 -11.12 -2.65 -17.56
N HIS A 120 -9.80 -2.64 -17.41
CA HIS A 120 -9.11 -2.20 -16.20
C HIS A 120 -8.00 -1.22 -16.54
N LEU A 121 -7.55 -0.43 -15.55
CA LEU A 121 -6.42 0.47 -15.73
C LEU A 121 -5.16 -0.32 -16.11
N ASP A 122 -4.46 0.10 -17.16
CA ASP A 122 -3.25 -0.59 -17.62
C ASP A 122 -2.07 -0.38 -16.66
N LEU A 123 -1.79 -1.41 -15.85
CA LEU A 123 -0.73 -1.36 -14.84
C LEU A 123 0.66 -1.22 -15.45
N VAL A 124 0.89 -1.76 -16.65
CA VAL A 124 2.20 -1.67 -17.32
C VAL A 124 2.45 -0.22 -17.73
N VAL A 125 1.45 0.42 -18.34
CA VAL A 125 1.53 1.83 -18.72
C VAL A 125 1.65 2.73 -17.48
N LEU A 126 0.95 2.40 -16.39
CA LEU A 126 1.11 3.10 -15.12
C LEU A 126 2.58 3.05 -14.64
N MET A 127 3.19 1.87 -14.55
CA MET A 127 4.59 1.75 -14.12
C MET A 127 5.55 2.51 -15.04
N MET A 128 5.35 2.46 -16.35
CA MET A 128 6.13 3.24 -17.31
C MET A 128 5.98 4.74 -17.09
N GLN A 129 4.76 5.21 -16.82
CA GLN A 129 4.50 6.62 -16.58
C GLN A 129 5.14 7.10 -15.26
N LEU A 130 5.07 6.28 -14.21
CA LEU A 130 5.73 6.56 -12.94
C LEU A 130 7.26 6.61 -13.09
N GLY A 131 7.85 5.74 -13.91
CA GLY A 131 9.28 5.79 -14.24
C GLY A 131 9.67 7.09 -14.93
N LYS A 132 8.84 7.62 -15.85
CA LYS A 132 9.07 8.94 -16.47
C LYS A 132 9.01 10.09 -15.46
N GLN A 133 8.23 9.93 -14.40
CA GLN A 133 8.17 10.87 -13.28
C GLN A 133 9.27 10.63 -12.23
N GLN A 134 10.29 9.81 -12.55
CA GLN A 134 11.44 9.51 -11.69
C GLN A 134 11.08 8.82 -10.37
N ILE A 135 9.97 8.07 -10.34
CA ILE A 135 9.67 7.16 -9.23
C ILE A 135 10.60 5.96 -9.32
N ASN A 136 11.45 5.79 -8.30
CA ASN A 136 12.54 4.80 -8.30
C ASN A 136 12.12 3.48 -7.64
N SER A 137 11.30 3.56 -6.60
CA SER A 137 10.84 2.40 -5.83
C SER A 137 9.41 2.62 -5.37
N ILE A 138 8.61 1.54 -5.41
CA ILE A 138 7.19 1.56 -5.07
C ILE A 138 6.93 0.47 -4.03
N TRP A 139 6.45 0.87 -2.87
CA TRP A 139 5.93 -0.03 -1.85
C TRP A 139 4.44 -0.24 -2.04
N VAL A 140 4.01 -1.46 -2.32
CA VAL A 140 2.60 -1.75 -2.63
C VAL A 140 1.87 -2.21 -1.36
N GLU A 141 0.85 -1.45 -0.97
CA GLU A 141 -0.08 -1.81 0.10
C GLU A 141 -1.49 -1.88 -0.44
N ALA A 142 -1.92 -3.08 -0.83
CA ALA A 142 -3.25 -3.28 -1.39
C ALA A 142 -3.80 -4.66 -1.07
N GLY A 143 -5.12 -4.78 -1.26
CA GLY A 143 -5.81 -6.05 -1.11
C GLY A 143 -5.46 -7.09 -2.19
N PRO A 144 -6.02 -8.31 -2.09
CA PRO A 144 -5.65 -9.47 -2.89
C PRO A 144 -5.80 -9.28 -4.40
N THR A 145 -6.74 -8.44 -4.83
CA THR A 145 -7.00 -8.18 -6.25
C THR A 145 -5.85 -7.43 -6.91
N LEU A 146 -5.38 -6.33 -6.31
CA LEU A 146 -4.27 -5.56 -6.89
C LEU A 146 -2.96 -6.34 -6.80
N ALA A 147 -2.71 -7.01 -5.67
CA ALA A 147 -1.55 -7.88 -5.52
C ALA A 147 -1.52 -8.98 -6.59
N GLY A 148 -2.65 -9.63 -6.84
CA GLY A 148 -2.78 -10.64 -7.90
C GLY A 148 -2.56 -10.08 -9.30
N ALA A 149 -3.11 -8.90 -9.60
CA ALA A 149 -2.94 -8.26 -10.89
C ALA A 149 -1.48 -7.87 -11.18
N LEU A 150 -0.76 -7.36 -10.19
CA LEU A 150 0.67 -7.02 -10.30
C LEU A 150 1.54 -8.27 -10.52
N LEU A 151 1.27 -9.33 -9.75
CA LEU A 151 1.96 -10.61 -9.90
C LEU A 151 1.71 -11.23 -11.28
N GLN A 152 0.46 -11.23 -11.75
CA GLN A 152 0.10 -11.77 -13.07
C GLN A 152 0.71 -10.96 -14.22
N ALA A 153 0.86 -9.65 -14.05
CA ALA A 153 1.50 -8.78 -15.01
C ALA A 153 3.04 -8.86 -14.99
N GLY A 154 3.64 -9.61 -14.04
CA GLY A 154 5.10 -9.70 -13.91
C GLY A 154 5.75 -8.39 -13.47
N LEU A 155 5.02 -7.54 -12.75
CA LEU A 155 5.45 -6.20 -12.33
C LEU A 155 6.01 -6.15 -10.89
N VAL A 156 6.19 -7.31 -10.26
CA VAL A 156 6.68 -7.42 -8.87
C VAL A 156 8.11 -7.94 -8.89
N ASP A 157 9.05 -7.10 -8.46
CA ASP A 157 10.47 -7.47 -8.34
C ASP A 157 10.77 -8.23 -7.04
N GLU A 158 10.16 -7.81 -5.93
CA GLU A 158 10.36 -8.38 -4.59
C GLU A 158 9.03 -8.53 -3.86
N LEU A 159 8.90 -9.58 -3.06
CA LEU A 159 7.71 -9.88 -2.28
C LEU A 159 8.07 -10.10 -0.81
N ILE A 160 7.59 -9.20 0.05
CA ILE A 160 7.79 -9.26 1.51
C ILE A 160 6.54 -9.85 2.16
N VAL A 161 6.67 -11.04 2.77
CA VAL A 161 5.54 -11.74 3.43
C VAL A 161 5.68 -11.71 4.93
N TYR A 162 4.71 -11.11 5.60
CA TYR A 162 4.57 -11.18 7.06
C TYR A 162 3.64 -12.34 7.45
N ILE A 163 4.21 -13.41 8.02
CA ILE A 163 3.46 -14.57 8.47
C ILE A 163 3.22 -14.48 9.98
N ALA A 164 1.95 -14.47 10.38
CA ALA A 164 1.56 -14.59 11.78
C ALA A 164 1.22 -16.05 12.11
N PRO A 165 1.70 -16.63 13.24
CA PRO A 165 1.35 -17.98 13.67
C PRO A 165 -0.06 -18.00 14.30
N LYS A 166 -1.08 -17.63 13.52
CA LYS A 166 -2.48 -17.60 13.92
C LYS A 166 -3.30 -18.38 12.91
N LEU A 167 -4.26 -19.17 13.42
CA LEU A 167 -5.30 -19.77 12.59
C LEU A 167 -6.43 -18.75 12.44
N LEU A 168 -6.79 -18.45 11.19
CA LEU A 168 -7.92 -17.60 10.87
C LEU A 168 -9.09 -18.49 10.41
N GLY A 169 -10.32 -18.06 10.67
CA GLY A 169 -11.53 -18.74 10.20
C GLY A 169 -11.74 -18.57 8.69
N SER A 170 -12.76 -19.23 8.15
CA SER A 170 -13.12 -19.20 6.72
C SER A 170 -13.43 -17.81 6.16
N ASP A 171 -13.74 -16.84 7.01
CA ASP A 171 -14.15 -15.50 6.63
C ASP A 171 -12.97 -14.53 6.50
N ALA A 172 -11.74 -15.04 6.64
CA ALA A 172 -10.54 -14.22 6.51
C ALA A 172 -10.30 -13.82 5.05
N PRO A 173 -9.93 -12.55 4.78
CA PRO A 173 -9.60 -12.11 3.43
C PRO A 173 -8.42 -12.91 2.85
N ASP A 174 -8.52 -13.25 1.56
CA ASP A 174 -7.41 -13.85 0.82
C ASP A 174 -6.19 -12.91 0.78
N TYR A 175 -4.98 -13.47 0.76
CA TYR A 175 -3.74 -12.69 0.62
C TYR A 175 -3.53 -12.17 -0.81
N ALA A 176 -3.71 -13.04 -1.81
CA ALA A 176 -3.67 -12.69 -3.23
C ALA A 176 -4.63 -13.59 -4.02
N ARG A 177 -5.29 -13.03 -5.04
CA ARG A 177 -6.12 -13.80 -5.98
C ARG A 177 -5.43 -13.85 -7.34
N CYS A 178 -4.72 -14.94 -7.60
CA CYS A 178 -3.99 -15.15 -8.85
C CYS A 178 -4.64 -16.30 -9.64
N GLN A 179 -5.30 -15.99 -10.76
CA GLN A 179 -5.78 -17.03 -11.67
C GLN A 179 -4.68 -17.37 -12.69
N GLY A 180 -4.26 -18.64 -12.74
CA GLY A 180 -3.45 -19.14 -13.86
C GLY A 180 -1.93 -18.94 -13.77
N LEU A 181 -1.35 -18.71 -12.59
CA LEU A 181 0.11 -18.84 -12.40
C LEU A 181 0.53 -20.27 -12.75
N ARG A 182 1.27 -20.45 -13.85
CA ARG A 182 1.95 -21.70 -14.18
C ARG A 182 3.44 -21.54 -13.86
N ASN A 183 3.99 -22.57 -13.23
CA ASN A 183 5.41 -22.71 -12.90
C ASN A 183 6.31 -22.61 -14.14
#